data_AF-A0A959RW93-F1
#
_entry.id   AF-A0A959RW93-F1
#
_cell.length_a   1.000
_cell.length_b   1.000
_cell.length_c   1.000
_cell.angle_alpha   90.00
_cell.angle_beta   90.00
_cell.angle_gamma   90.00
#
_symmetry.space_group_name_H-M   'P 1'
#
loop_
_entity.id
_entity.type
_entity.pdbx_description
1 polymer ?
#
loop_
_entity_poly.entity_id
_entity_poly.type
_entity_poly.pdbx_seq_one_letter_code
_entity_poly.pdbx_strand_id
1 'polypeptide(L)'
;MIKIFLILTFYTFLCINIFGQESNIFSIQNNTSINSLVSKKAGIGFRIDDNYNLNDYQTMASKFTPYPNYHFSVALNFADSYYYNNANVHFSDPSFISVVQELQAAGHEIMDHTPNHRTNYFITLFPIDTFYIENTTTFLPGIDQVIELPNGKRKVCLEFNDVIPSGQEDGICEVIGDSIYGNFSAIDFNTEPYIYLSGPGLDTLFFISGFSGNKQKAKIKDLWEEAVNFEEKEDVGFYKFTRKSRLTIDAIRELAKETQRLTVEYNLIRPYTWIQPGGRHPVISRAELSQALVPLGYTSGASFENVQSLKVFNEYDPNDVKMFGIQWEDFNEDHTDQNLSKIKTIISDGIAKHKVMFGHNHFYTLGTTGYVTSQQYFNNVEEILSWCDSNNIAVKTYSEWANLLYNETPDPYENVFPPLNVNLDTYTNTLNPNGIPDGYAARTTWTHNGNIIDDKGFWETDPGAPSEGNYCYAKYWNNNGRIFMVQNLGGIEKGENEFEIWTKGGQDDRIEVIFSFPNTTNSNQVFIIPANTSSWKKYNLSNSTNFNTLLNIPQDASLVSVEVKAQYFTGPIKVSGMALYKKKPIISAAL
;
A
#
# COMPACT_ATOMS: atom_id res chain seq x y z
N MET A 1 -15.18 -2.87 75.08
CA MET A 1 -14.49 -4.01 74.42
C MET A 1 -15.44 -5.01 73.71
N ILE A 2 -16.71 -4.66 73.44
CA ILE A 2 -17.66 -5.49 72.65
C ILE A 2 -18.18 -4.75 71.40
N LYS A 3 -17.80 -3.48 71.19
CA LYS A 3 -18.19 -2.68 70.02
C LYS A 3 -17.14 -2.58 68.89
N ILE A 4 -15.95 -3.18 69.08
CA ILE A 4 -14.90 -3.25 68.05
C ILE A 4 -14.93 -4.60 67.29
N PHE A 5 -15.58 -5.62 67.85
CA PHE A 5 -15.70 -6.93 67.20
C PHE A 5 -16.80 -6.99 66.12
N LEU A 6 -17.80 -6.10 66.14
CA LEU A 6 -18.90 -6.12 65.15
C LEU A 6 -18.54 -5.42 63.82
N ILE A 7 -17.51 -4.57 63.79
CA ILE A 7 -17.09 -3.85 62.57
C ILE A 7 -16.08 -4.68 61.75
N LEU A 8 -15.29 -5.54 62.40
CA LEU A 8 -14.38 -6.45 61.68
C LEU A 8 -15.11 -7.63 61.01
N THR A 9 -16.21 -8.14 61.57
CA THR A 9 -16.95 -9.25 60.95
C THR A 9 -17.77 -8.82 59.72
N PHE A 10 -18.14 -7.54 59.61
CA PHE A 10 -18.87 -7.01 58.44
C PHE A 10 -17.95 -6.77 57.22
N TYR A 11 -16.67 -6.45 57.43
CA TYR A 11 -15.70 -6.32 56.34
C TYR A 11 -15.21 -7.67 55.79
N THR A 12 -15.16 -8.72 56.62
CA THR A 12 -14.78 -10.07 56.13
C THR A 12 -15.90 -10.74 55.33
N PHE A 13 -17.18 -10.41 55.60
CA PHE A 13 -18.31 -10.95 54.83
C PHE A 13 -18.58 -10.22 53.49
N LEU A 14 -18.10 -8.97 53.35
CA LEU A 14 -18.21 -8.21 52.10
C LEU A 14 -17.07 -8.55 51.11
N CYS A 15 -15.89 -8.99 51.59
CA CYS A 15 -14.79 -9.43 50.74
C CYS A 15 -14.90 -10.89 50.25
N ILE A 16 -15.83 -11.70 50.79
CA ILE A 16 -16.01 -13.10 50.38
C ILE A 16 -17.19 -13.28 49.40
N ASN A 17 -18.10 -12.31 49.29
CA ASN A 17 -19.23 -12.36 48.33
C ASN A 17 -18.98 -11.61 46.99
N ILE A 18 -17.77 -11.09 46.75
CA ILE A 18 -17.37 -10.50 45.45
C ILE A 18 -16.43 -11.46 44.67
N PHE A 19 -16.06 -12.61 45.25
CA PHE A 19 -15.18 -13.62 44.62
C PHE A 19 -15.77 -15.04 44.62
N GLY A 20 -17.08 -15.18 44.36
CA GLY A 20 -17.72 -16.50 44.27
C GLY A 20 -18.83 -16.54 43.20
N GLN A 21 -18.64 -17.39 42.19
CA GLN A 21 -19.37 -17.56 40.91
C GLN A 21 -18.75 -16.71 39.78
N GLU A 22 -18.00 -17.24 38.81
CA GLU A 22 -18.08 -18.54 38.15
C GLU A 22 -16.70 -19.19 37.97
N SER A 23 -16.47 -20.31 38.64
CA SER A 23 -15.51 -21.31 38.18
C SER A 23 -16.20 -22.15 37.10
N ASN A 24 -16.38 -21.56 35.91
CA ASN A 24 -16.52 -22.36 34.71
C ASN A 24 -15.15 -22.99 34.46
N ILE A 25 -15.11 -24.30 34.65
CA ILE A 25 -14.03 -25.18 34.24
C ILE A 25 -13.80 -24.88 32.76
N PHE A 26 -12.78 -24.07 32.45
CA PHE A 26 -12.17 -24.05 31.13
C PHE A 26 -11.56 -25.44 30.97
N SER A 27 -12.35 -26.35 30.39
CA SER A 27 -11.75 -27.34 29.52
C SER A 27 -10.93 -26.52 28.54
N ILE A 28 -9.61 -26.65 28.61
CA ILE A 28 -8.74 -26.37 27.49
C ILE A 28 -9.13 -27.43 26.44
N GLN A 29 -10.27 -27.20 25.78
CA GLN A 29 -10.39 -27.62 24.40
C GLN A 29 -9.29 -26.84 23.72
N ASN A 30 -8.22 -27.56 23.36
CA ASN A 30 -7.39 -27.17 22.24
C ASN A 30 -8.31 -27.07 21.03
N ASN A 31 -9.09 -25.99 20.94
CA ASN A 31 -9.49 -25.41 19.69
C ASN A 31 -8.20 -24.86 19.08
N THR A 32 -7.34 -25.76 18.62
CA THR A 32 -6.73 -25.56 17.31
C THR A 32 -7.91 -25.49 16.36
N SER A 33 -8.57 -24.33 16.29
CA SER A 33 -9.21 -23.95 15.05
C SER A 33 -8.09 -24.11 14.03
N ILE A 34 -8.20 -25.15 13.21
CA ILE A 34 -7.42 -25.22 11.99
C ILE A 34 -7.86 -23.94 11.29
N ASN A 35 -7.07 -22.87 11.41
CA ASN A 35 -7.32 -21.66 10.66
C ASN A 35 -7.44 -22.14 9.23
N SER A 36 -8.63 -22.00 8.65
CA SER A 36 -8.88 -22.44 7.30
C SER A 36 -7.90 -21.69 6.41
N LEU A 37 -7.04 -22.44 5.71
CA LEU A 37 -6.09 -21.84 4.79
C LEU A 37 -6.86 -21.03 3.74
N VAL A 38 -6.37 -19.84 3.42
CA VAL A 38 -6.97 -18.98 2.39
C VAL A 38 -6.22 -19.13 1.06
N SER A 39 -6.93 -19.00 -0.06
CA SER A 39 -6.29 -18.94 -1.38
C SER A 39 -5.55 -17.61 -1.57
N LYS A 40 -4.42 -17.64 -2.26
CA LYS A 40 -3.58 -16.51 -2.68
C LYS A 40 -4.20 -15.73 -3.83
N LYS A 41 -5.53 -15.65 -3.90
CA LYS A 41 -6.23 -14.94 -4.97
C LYS A 41 -6.24 -13.43 -4.71
N ALA A 42 -5.46 -12.69 -5.48
CA ALA A 42 -5.46 -11.23 -5.44
C ALA A 42 -6.67 -10.64 -6.18
N GLY A 43 -6.87 -9.33 -6.01
CA GLY A 43 -7.93 -8.56 -6.65
C GLY A 43 -7.61 -7.08 -6.59
N ILE A 44 -8.64 -6.24 -6.59
CA ILE A 44 -8.48 -4.78 -6.62
C ILE A 44 -9.15 -4.07 -5.44
N GLY A 45 -8.70 -2.85 -5.17
CA GLY A 45 -9.38 -1.91 -4.29
C GLY A 45 -9.47 -0.52 -4.93
N PHE A 46 -10.48 0.25 -4.54
CA PHE A 46 -10.61 1.66 -4.90
C PHE A 46 -10.42 2.51 -3.65
N ARG A 47 -9.56 3.53 -3.76
CA ARG A 47 -9.29 4.49 -2.69
C ARG A 47 -9.53 5.91 -3.18
N ILE A 48 -10.31 6.66 -2.43
CA ILE A 48 -10.53 8.10 -2.64
C ILE A 48 -10.00 8.84 -1.41
N ASP A 49 -9.21 9.89 -1.62
CA ASP A 49 -8.62 10.68 -0.54
C ASP A 49 -9.17 12.09 -0.46
N ASP A 50 -9.20 12.68 0.73
CA ASP A 50 -9.71 14.02 1.03
C ASP A 50 -11.22 14.12 1.07
N ASN A 51 -11.70 15.32 1.45
CA ASN A 51 -13.11 15.67 1.50
C ASN A 51 -13.54 16.37 0.20
N TYR A 52 -14.56 15.83 -0.46
CA TYR A 52 -15.10 16.34 -1.72
C TYR A 52 -16.62 16.58 -1.70
N ASN A 53 -17.19 16.93 -2.86
CA ASN A 53 -18.61 17.13 -3.00
C ASN A 53 -19.39 15.86 -2.66
N LEU A 54 -20.47 16.00 -1.87
CA LEU A 54 -21.38 14.93 -1.48
C LEU A 54 -21.90 14.13 -2.67
N ASN A 55 -22.24 14.82 -3.76
CA ASN A 55 -22.77 14.21 -4.95
C ASN A 55 -21.77 13.25 -5.60
N ASP A 56 -20.46 13.52 -5.50
CA ASP A 56 -19.44 12.65 -6.07
C ASP A 56 -19.33 11.33 -5.29
N TYR A 57 -19.38 11.39 -3.94
CA TYR A 57 -19.43 10.17 -3.12
C TYR A 57 -20.71 9.36 -3.34
N GLN A 58 -21.87 10.03 -3.42
CA GLN A 58 -23.14 9.36 -3.70
C GLN A 58 -23.14 8.73 -5.10
N THR A 59 -22.59 9.43 -6.09
CA THR A 59 -22.45 8.90 -7.45
C THR A 59 -21.51 7.69 -7.46
N MET A 60 -20.36 7.76 -6.78
CA MET A 60 -19.45 6.63 -6.62
C MET A 60 -20.15 5.43 -5.98
N ALA A 61 -20.81 5.62 -4.83
CA ALA A 61 -21.54 4.57 -4.13
C ALA A 61 -22.61 3.91 -5.02
N SER A 62 -23.33 4.71 -5.81
CA SER A 62 -24.33 4.19 -6.75
C SER A 62 -23.76 3.21 -7.79
N LYS A 63 -22.46 3.31 -8.12
CA LYS A 63 -21.77 2.37 -9.02
C LYS A 63 -21.49 1.02 -8.37
N PHE A 64 -21.38 0.97 -7.05
CA PHE A 64 -21.14 -0.25 -6.28
C PHE A 64 -22.44 -0.98 -5.91
N THR A 65 -23.58 -0.29 -5.83
CA THR A 65 -24.89 -0.89 -5.47
C THR A 65 -25.25 -2.18 -6.23
N PRO A 66 -24.98 -2.32 -7.55
CA PRO A 66 -25.28 -3.57 -8.27
C PRO A 66 -24.45 -4.78 -7.82
N TYR A 67 -23.35 -4.56 -7.08
CA TYR A 67 -22.34 -5.56 -6.71
C TYR A 67 -22.25 -5.70 -5.19
N PRO A 68 -23.12 -6.50 -4.55
CA PRO A 68 -23.31 -6.50 -3.09
C PRO A 68 -22.09 -6.95 -2.27
N ASN A 69 -21.08 -7.54 -2.92
CA ASN A 69 -19.83 -7.97 -2.26
C ASN A 69 -18.66 -7.01 -2.53
N TYR A 70 -18.89 -5.92 -3.25
CA TYR A 70 -17.86 -4.96 -3.62
C TYR A 70 -18.00 -3.67 -2.82
N HIS A 71 -16.88 -3.21 -2.30
CA HIS A 71 -16.80 -1.99 -1.52
C HIS A 71 -15.55 -1.20 -1.90
N PHE A 72 -15.59 0.11 -1.68
CA PHE A 72 -14.45 1.01 -1.83
C PHE A 72 -14.11 1.66 -0.50
N SER A 73 -12.99 2.37 -0.48
CA SER A 73 -12.44 3.00 0.72
C SER A 73 -12.30 4.51 0.51
N VAL A 74 -12.63 5.29 1.53
CA VAL A 74 -12.53 6.76 1.50
C VAL A 74 -11.69 7.25 2.69
N ALA A 75 -10.56 7.89 2.43
CA ALA A 75 -9.76 8.55 3.44
C ALA A 75 -10.26 9.98 3.66
N LEU A 76 -10.83 10.26 4.83
CA LEU A 76 -11.45 11.56 5.12
C LEU A 76 -10.66 12.34 6.16
N ASN A 77 -10.69 13.67 6.01
CA ASN A 77 -10.27 14.60 7.05
C ASN A 77 -11.45 14.92 7.98
N PHE A 78 -11.35 14.58 9.26
CA PHE A 78 -12.49 14.61 10.18
C PHE A 78 -12.81 15.98 10.80
N ALA A 79 -11.95 16.98 10.61
CA ALA A 79 -12.14 18.35 11.08
C ALA A 79 -12.12 19.34 9.91
N ASP A 80 -12.80 20.48 10.09
CA ASP A 80 -12.73 21.54 9.10
C ASP A 80 -11.33 22.15 9.07
N SER A 81 -10.74 22.22 7.88
CA SER A 81 -9.52 22.99 7.69
C SER A 81 -9.85 24.49 7.68
N TYR A 82 -9.07 25.29 8.41
CA TYR A 82 -9.18 26.76 8.37
C TYR A 82 -8.48 27.38 7.16
N TYR A 83 -7.54 26.66 6.53
CA TYR A 83 -6.62 27.22 5.53
C TYR A 83 -6.73 26.62 4.11
N TYR A 84 -7.33 25.44 3.95
CA TYR A 84 -7.57 24.86 2.62
C TYR A 84 -8.97 25.23 2.13
N ASN A 85 -8.99 26.30 1.32
CA ASN A 85 -10.16 26.81 0.62
C ASN A 85 -10.59 25.87 -0.53
N ASN A 86 -11.14 24.69 -0.21
CA ASN A 86 -12.30 24.24 -0.98
C ASN A 86 -13.51 24.73 -0.21
N ALA A 87 -13.82 26.02 -0.38
CA ALA A 87 -14.70 26.83 0.49
C ALA A 87 -16.16 26.35 0.62
N ASN A 88 -16.49 25.17 0.10
CA ASN A 88 -17.84 24.63 0.00
C ASN A 88 -17.97 23.21 0.61
N VAL A 89 -16.92 22.62 1.19
CA VAL A 89 -17.00 21.29 1.80
C VAL A 89 -16.42 21.34 3.21
N HIS A 90 -17.30 21.25 4.21
CA HIS A 90 -16.96 21.19 5.62
C HIS A 90 -17.37 19.83 6.16
N PHE A 91 -16.46 19.14 6.85
CA PHE A 91 -16.79 17.82 7.42
C PHE A 91 -17.92 17.95 8.44
N SER A 92 -17.95 19.07 9.18
CA SER A 92 -18.99 19.34 10.17
C SER A 92 -20.38 19.65 9.56
N ASP A 93 -20.54 19.68 8.23
CA ASP A 93 -21.85 19.82 7.61
C ASP A 93 -22.68 18.54 7.90
N PRO A 94 -23.87 18.66 8.53
CA PRO A 94 -24.72 17.51 8.80
C PRO A 94 -25.04 16.66 7.56
N SER A 95 -25.13 17.29 6.38
CA SER A 95 -25.35 16.59 5.11
C SER A 95 -24.16 15.73 4.72
N PHE A 96 -22.94 16.20 5.00
CA PHE A 96 -21.71 15.43 4.77
C PHE A 96 -21.63 14.22 5.70
N ILE A 97 -21.88 14.44 6.99
CA ILE A 97 -21.91 13.37 7.99
C ILE A 97 -22.95 12.31 7.61
N SER A 98 -24.14 12.71 7.16
CA SER A 98 -25.19 11.78 6.68
C SER A 98 -24.69 10.91 5.54
N VAL A 99 -24.01 11.48 4.54
CA VAL A 99 -23.44 10.70 3.44
C VAL A 99 -22.37 9.73 3.94
N VAL A 100 -21.50 10.14 4.86
CA VAL A 100 -20.49 9.24 5.46
C VAL A 100 -21.16 8.08 6.22
N GLN A 101 -22.23 8.35 6.96
CA GLN A 101 -23.02 7.30 7.64
C GLN A 101 -23.68 6.34 6.64
N GLU A 102 -24.22 6.86 5.53
CA GLU A 102 -24.78 6.04 4.45
C GLU A 102 -23.72 5.14 3.82
N LEU A 103 -22.51 5.66 3.55
CA LEU A 103 -21.39 4.87 3.05
C LEU A 103 -21.01 3.74 4.02
N GLN A 104 -20.91 4.04 5.32
CA GLN A 104 -20.61 3.05 6.35
C GLN A 104 -21.70 1.98 6.47
N ALA A 105 -22.97 2.38 6.43
CA ALA A 105 -24.10 1.47 6.47
C ALA A 105 -24.15 0.55 5.24
N ALA A 106 -23.66 1.02 4.09
CA ALA A 106 -23.50 0.24 2.87
C ALA A 106 -22.25 -0.67 2.85
N GLY A 107 -21.43 -0.67 3.91
CA GLY A 107 -20.22 -1.49 4.02
C GLY A 107 -18.97 -0.89 3.38
N HIS A 108 -19.04 0.34 2.88
CA HIS A 108 -17.85 1.06 2.40
C HIS A 108 -16.94 1.47 3.57
N GLU A 109 -15.64 1.46 3.33
CA GLU A 109 -14.67 1.76 4.37
C GLU A 109 -14.42 3.27 4.47
N ILE A 110 -14.49 3.80 5.69
CA ILE A 110 -14.00 5.14 6.01
C ILE A 110 -12.65 5.00 6.72
N MET A 111 -11.63 5.67 6.20
CA MET A 111 -10.25 5.63 6.67
C MET A 111 -9.85 6.97 7.26
N ASP A 112 -8.88 6.94 8.17
CA ASP A 112 -8.33 8.11 8.83
C ASP A 112 -7.33 8.82 7.92
N HIS A 113 -7.72 9.95 7.35
CA HIS A 113 -6.80 10.84 6.63
C HIS A 113 -6.23 11.95 7.51
N THR A 114 -6.31 11.78 8.83
CA THR A 114 -6.01 12.74 9.90
C THR A 114 -7.08 13.83 10.04
N PRO A 115 -7.21 14.51 11.21
CA PRO A 115 -8.25 15.51 11.42
C PRO A 115 -8.27 16.61 10.36
N ASN A 116 -7.12 17.06 9.85
CA ASN A 116 -7.03 17.97 8.72
C ASN A 116 -6.00 17.43 7.73
N HIS A 117 -5.81 18.02 6.55
CA HIS A 117 -4.82 17.53 5.57
C HIS A 117 -3.36 17.87 5.99
N ARG A 118 -2.98 17.62 7.25
CA ARG A 118 -1.67 17.89 7.84
C ARG A 118 -1.33 16.90 8.96
N THR A 119 -0.03 16.73 9.23
CA THR A 119 0.45 15.91 10.36
C THR A 119 1.12 16.71 11.48
N ASN A 120 1.46 17.98 11.27
CA ASN A 120 2.17 18.82 12.24
C ASN A 120 1.27 19.53 13.26
N TYR A 121 -0.02 19.70 12.96
CA TYR A 121 -1.01 20.26 13.87
C TYR A 121 -2.42 19.89 13.43
N PHE A 122 -3.39 19.94 14.34
CA PHE A 122 -4.81 19.84 13.99
C PHE A 122 -5.65 20.97 14.59
N ILE A 123 -6.84 21.17 14.03
CA ILE A 123 -7.84 22.11 14.56
C ILE A 123 -8.93 21.29 15.23
N THR A 124 -9.28 21.66 16.46
CA THR A 124 -10.25 20.95 17.28
C THR A 124 -11.38 21.85 17.77
N LEU A 125 -12.52 21.22 18.00
CA LEU A 125 -13.72 21.81 18.61
C LEU A 125 -13.72 21.59 20.14
N PHE A 126 -12.89 20.67 20.65
CA PHE A 126 -12.92 20.26 22.04
C PHE A 126 -12.29 21.30 22.98
N PRO A 127 -12.71 21.36 24.26
CA PRO A 127 -12.12 22.24 25.26
C PRO A 127 -10.62 22.00 25.45
N ILE A 128 -9.88 23.04 25.84
CA ILE A 128 -8.43 22.97 26.05
C ILE A 128 -8.05 21.93 27.13
N ASP A 129 -8.91 21.75 28.14
CA ASP A 129 -8.75 20.77 29.22
C ASP A 129 -8.63 19.32 28.71
N THR A 130 -9.10 19.04 27.51
CA THR A 130 -8.95 17.74 26.83
C THR A 130 -7.49 17.38 26.55
N PHE A 131 -6.61 18.39 26.48
CA PHE A 131 -5.22 18.26 26.03
C PHE A 131 -4.20 18.46 27.16
N TYR A 132 -4.65 18.51 28.41
CA TYR A 132 -3.80 18.49 29.59
C TYR A 132 -3.78 17.11 30.24
N ILE A 133 -2.67 16.78 30.91
CA ILE A 133 -2.66 15.68 31.88
C ILE A 133 -3.63 16.05 33.00
N GLU A 134 -4.49 15.11 33.38
CA GLU A 134 -5.57 15.32 34.34
C GLU A 134 -5.07 16.00 35.63
N ASN A 135 -5.74 17.08 36.05
CA ASN A 135 -5.40 17.88 37.22
C ASN A 135 -4.02 18.57 37.16
N THR A 136 -3.49 18.84 35.96
CA THR A 136 -2.25 19.57 35.75
C THR A 136 -2.41 20.70 34.72
N THR A 137 -1.39 21.55 34.60
CA THR A 137 -1.24 22.52 33.51
C THR A 137 -0.23 22.04 32.46
N THR A 138 0.11 20.75 32.48
CA THR A 138 1.09 20.14 31.57
C THR A 138 0.34 19.48 30.42
N PHE A 139 0.69 19.82 29.19
CA PHE A 139 0.05 19.21 28.02
C PHE A 139 0.28 17.69 27.98
N LEU A 140 -0.63 16.96 27.32
CA LEU A 140 -0.43 15.54 27.05
C LEU A 140 0.88 15.32 26.27
N PRO A 141 1.58 14.19 26.48
CA PRO A 141 2.75 13.83 25.67
C PRO A 141 2.44 13.93 24.17
N GLY A 142 3.37 14.48 23.38
CA GLY A 142 3.19 14.69 21.96
C GLY A 142 2.52 16.02 21.56
N ILE A 143 2.10 16.83 22.53
CA ILE A 143 1.56 18.17 22.30
C ILE A 143 2.60 19.20 22.72
N ASP A 144 3.00 20.06 21.77
CA ASP A 144 3.92 21.17 22.03
C ASP A 144 3.18 22.35 22.67
N GLN A 145 2.08 22.77 22.04
CA GLN A 145 1.27 23.89 22.50
C GLN A 145 -0.15 23.85 21.94
N VAL A 146 -1.05 24.62 22.56
CA VAL A 146 -2.42 24.82 22.07
C VAL A 146 -2.68 26.31 21.93
N ILE A 147 -3.14 26.71 20.75
CA ILE A 147 -3.40 28.10 20.39
C ILE A 147 -4.91 28.30 20.23
N GLU A 148 -5.47 29.30 20.88
CA GLU A 148 -6.87 29.70 20.69
C GLU A 148 -7.00 30.54 19.42
N LEU A 149 -7.88 30.12 18.51
CA LEU A 149 -8.12 30.81 17.25
C LEU A 149 -9.26 31.84 17.41
N PRO A 150 -9.29 32.91 16.59
CA PRO A 150 -10.30 33.97 16.70
C PRO A 150 -11.77 33.52 16.58
N ASN A 151 -12.02 32.33 16.04
CA ASN A 151 -13.34 31.74 15.88
C ASN A 151 -13.74 30.81 17.04
N GLY A 152 -12.98 30.79 18.14
CA GLY A 152 -13.21 29.94 19.31
C GLY A 152 -12.80 28.47 19.13
N LYS A 153 -12.32 28.09 17.94
CA LYS A 153 -11.65 26.80 17.72
C LYS A 153 -10.23 26.85 18.30
N ARG A 154 -9.61 25.68 18.44
CA ARG A 154 -8.23 25.57 18.97
C ARG A 154 -7.36 24.88 17.96
N LYS A 155 -6.11 25.33 17.87
CA LYS A 155 -5.06 24.67 17.08
C LYS A 155 -4.13 23.96 18.04
N VAL A 156 -4.06 22.64 17.94
CA VAL A 156 -3.17 21.79 18.73
C VAL A 156 -1.93 21.52 17.90
N CYS A 157 -0.81 22.06 18.35
CA CYS A 157 0.49 21.97 17.70
C CYS A 157 1.23 20.74 18.24
N LEU A 158 1.68 19.88 17.33
CA LEU A 158 2.27 18.60 17.69
C LEU A 158 3.79 18.69 17.86
N GLU A 159 4.29 17.86 18.77
CA GLU A 159 5.70 17.79 19.14
C GLU A 159 6.53 17.05 18.08
N PHE A 160 7.77 17.52 17.91
CA PHE A 160 8.74 16.99 16.95
C PHE A 160 9.97 16.42 17.65
N ASN A 161 10.50 15.31 17.12
CA ASN A 161 11.88 14.91 17.37
C ASN A 161 12.85 15.85 16.63
N ASP A 162 14.16 15.67 16.85
CA ASP A 162 15.23 16.47 16.24
C ASP A 162 14.96 16.86 14.77
N VAL A 163 15.00 18.16 14.49
CA VAL A 163 14.92 18.73 13.15
C VAL A 163 16.28 18.58 12.49
N ILE A 164 16.39 17.69 11.50
CA ILE A 164 17.68 17.42 10.83
C ILE A 164 17.75 18.22 9.52
N PRO A 165 18.59 19.27 9.43
CA PRO A 165 18.81 19.99 8.18
C PRO A 165 19.46 19.08 7.12
N SER A 166 19.38 19.45 5.84
CA SER A 166 19.94 18.73 4.68
C SER A 166 21.46 18.47 4.72
N GLY A 167 22.18 18.95 5.75
CA GLY A 167 23.59 18.67 6.02
C GLY A 167 24.56 19.62 5.30
N GLN A 168 24.16 20.25 4.20
CA GLN A 168 24.90 21.33 3.54
C GLN A 168 24.04 22.59 3.51
N GLU A 169 24.64 23.74 3.80
CA GLU A 169 23.98 25.05 3.64
C GLU A 169 23.60 25.28 2.18
N ASP A 170 22.34 25.62 1.95
CA ASP A 170 21.77 25.83 0.61
C ASP A 170 21.92 27.29 0.15
N GLY A 171 22.16 28.22 1.08
CA GLY A 171 22.54 29.60 0.78
C GLY A 171 22.40 30.52 1.99
N ILE A 172 22.51 31.81 1.72
CA ILE A 172 22.31 32.89 2.70
C ILE A 172 21.12 33.76 2.29
N CYS A 173 20.43 34.30 3.29
CA CYS A 173 19.34 35.24 3.12
C CYS A 173 19.37 36.34 4.19
N GLU A 174 18.63 37.41 3.92
CA GLU A 174 18.25 38.42 4.89
C GLU A 174 16.85 38.12 5.41
N VAL A 175 16.63 38.27 6.72
CA VAL A 175 15.32 38.12 7.37
C VAL A 175 14.85 39.49 7.84
N ILE A 176 13.69 39.94 7.34
CA ILE A 176 13.06 41.20 7.77
C ILE A 176 11.60 40.94 8.08
N GLY A 177 11.23 41.05 9.36
CA GLY A 177 9.87 40.80 9.82
C GLY A 177 9.43 39.36 9.55
N ASP A 178 8.39 39.22 8.74
CA ASP A 178 7.81 37.93 8.31
C ASP A 178 8.35 37.47 6.95
N SER A 179 9.41 38.09 6.45
CA SER A 179 9.90 37.92 5.08
C SER A 179 11.38 37.57 5.04
N ILE A 180 11.76 36.79 4.04
CA ILE A 180 13.16 36.48 3.73
C ILE A 180 13.51 36.96 2.32
N TYR A 181 14.75 37.40 2.13
CA TYR A 181 15.29 37.92 0.89
C TYR A 181 16.60 37.19 0.56
N GLY A 182 16.66 36.52 -0.59
CA GLY A 182 17.80 35.68 -0.96
C GLY A 182 17.56 34.94 -2.28
N ASN A 183 18.54 34.18 -2.76
CA ASN A 183 18.35 33.42 -4.00
C ASN A 183 17.81 32.02 -3.70
N PHE A 184 16.50 31.82 -3.88
CA PHE A 184 15.84 30.54 -3.61
C PHE A 184 15.54 29.72 -4.88
N SER A 185 16.20 30.04 -6.01
CA SER A 185 15.94 29.38 -7.29
C SER A 185 16.21 27.87 -7.28
N ALA A 186 17.14 27.42 -6.44
CA ALA A 186 17.54 26.02 -6.30
C ALA A 186 16.59 25.17 -5.42
N ILE A 187 15.54 25.76 -4.85
CA ILE A 187 14.56 25.03 -4.04
C ILE A 187 13.27 24.81 -4.86
N ASP A 188 12.84 23.54 -4.90
CA ASP A 188 11.54 23.16 -5.43
C ASP A 188 10.48 23.19 -4.31
N PHE A 189 9.92 24.37 -4.10
CA PHE A 189 8.94 24.61 -3.05
C PHE A 189 7.58 23.94 -3.26
N ASN A 190 7.33 23.32 -4.42
CA ASN A 190 6.14 22.48 -4.59
C ASN A 190 6.25 21.19 -3.77
N THR A 191 7.49 20.69 -3.60
CA THR A 191 7.79 19.44 -2.92
C THR A 191 8.49 19.66 -1.57
N GLU A 192 9.12 20.82 -1.35
CA GLU A 192 9.95 21.15 -0.18
C GLU A 192 9.72 22.60 0.33
N PRO A 193 8.60 22.91 1.00
CA PRO A 193 8.26 24.29 1.39
C PRO A 193 8.87 24.72 2.74
N TYR A 194 9.66 23.87 3.39
CA TYR A 194 10.26 24.18 4.68
C TYR A 194 11.76 24.45 4.49
N ILE A 195 12.27 25.44 5.21
CA ILE A 195 13.71 25.64 5.38
C ILE A 195 14.04 25.71 6.85
N TYR A 196 15.23 25.25 7.18
CA TYR A 196 15.85 25.53 8.45
C TYR A 196 16.68 26.80 8.29
N LEU A 197 16.44 27.80 9.15
CA LEU A 197 17.29 28.98 9.24
C LEU A 197 18.35 28.73 10.33
N SER A 198 19.58 29.14 10.09
CA SER A 198 20.64 29.08 11.11
C SER A 198 21.13 30.48 11.43
N GLY A 199 21.13 30.79 12.73
CA GLY A 199 21.52 32.10 13.24
C GLY A 199 20.89 32.37 14.61
N PRO A 200 21.40 33.37 15.36
CA PRO A 200 20.94 33.65 16.72
C PRO A 200 19.41 33.83 16.80
N GLY A 201 18.73 32.93 17.51
CA GLY A 201 17.27 32.94 17.66
C GLY A 201 16.48 32.54 16.41
N LEU A 202 17.12 31.90 15.43
CA LEU A 202 16.51 31.39 14.20
C LEU A 202 16.76 29.89 13.99
N ASP A 203 17.51 29.21 14.86
CA ASP A 203 17.90 27.80 14.76
C ASP A 203 16.71 26.82 14.89
N THR A 204 15.77 26.89 13.94
CA THR A 204 14.52 26.12 13.90
C THR A 204 13.97 26.04 12.47
N LEU A 205 12.90 25.26 12.31
CA LEU A 205 12.22 25.09 11.02
C LEU A 205 11.17 26.17 10.78
N PHE A 206 11.21 26.74 9.57
CA PHE A 206 10.22 27.68 9.08
C PHE A 206 9.54 27.16 7.82
N PHE A 207 8.23 27.34 7.76
CA PHE A 207 7.46 27.18 6.53
C PHE A 207 7.60 28.44 5.67
N ILE A 208 7.81 28.25 4.36
CA ILE A 208 7.91 29.34 3.40
C ILE A 208 6.72 29.36 2.44
N SER A 209 6.23 30.57 2.14
CA SER A 209 5.17 30.80 1.14
C SER A 209 5.32 32.16 0.44
N GLY A 210 4.38 32.50 -0.45
CA GLY A 210 4.19 33.87 -0.93
C GLY A 210 5.36 34.46 -1.72
N PHE A 211 5.97 33.68 -2.62
CA PHE A 211 7.14 34.13 -3.38
C PHE A 211 6.86 35.31 -4.32
N SER A 212 7.86 36.18 -4.47
CA SER A 212 7.88 37.24 -5.49
C SER A 212 9.29 37.46 -6.05
N GLY A 213 9.38 38.20 -7.17
CA GLY A 213 10.65 38.60 -7.78
C GLY A 213 11.53 37.43 -8.22
N ASN A 214 11.01 36.47 -8.99
CA ASN A 214 11.76 35.27 -9.42
C ASN A 214 12.37 34.46 -8.25
N LYS A 215 11.56 34.19 -7.21
CA LYS A 215 11.99 33.48 -5.99
C LYS A 215 13.13 34.20 -5.25
N GLN A 216 13.09 35.53 -5.21
CA GLN A 216 14.04 36.34 -4.44
C GLN A 216 13.51 36.79 -3.08
N LYS A 217 12.19 36.81 -2.93
CA LYS A 217 11.50 37.15 -1.69
C LYS A 217 10.48 36.09 -1.36
N ALA A 218 10.36 35.76 -0.08
CA ALA A 218 9.34 34.85 0.42
C ALA A 218 8.83 35.26 1.81
N LYS A 219 7.68 34.75 2.20
CA LYS A 219 7.10 34.87 3.55
C LYS A 219 7.48 33.65 4.37
N ILE A 220 7.84 33.87 5.63
CA ILE A 220 8.10 32.79 6.59
C ILE A 220 7.02 32.72 7.66
N LYS A 221 6.79 31.50 8.12
CA LYS A 221 5.92 31.13 9.23
C LYS A 221 6.64 30.07 10.04
N ASP A 222 6.24 29.86 11.29
CA ASP A 222 6.81 28.77 12.08
C ASP A 222 6.42 27.38 11.53
N LEU A 223 6.93 26.32 12.17
CA LEU A 223 6.65 24.94 11.81
C LEU A 223 5.15 24.58 11.84
N TRP A 224 4.36 25.27 12.66
CA TRP A 224 2.93 25.07 12.75
C TRP A 224 2.15 26.00 11.81
N GLU A 225 2.83 26.89 11.06
CA GLU A 225 2.26 27.89 10.15
C GLU A 225 1.63 29.12 10.84
N GLU A 226 2.09 29.48 12.04
CA GLU A 226 1.80 30.76 12.66
C GLU A 226 2.66 31.89 12.09
N ALA A 227 2.13 33.12 12.18
CA ALA A 227 2.87 34.31 11.78
C ALA A 227 4.07 34.52 12.72
N VAL A 228 5.24 34.76 12.12
CA VAL A 228 6.47 35.12 12.82
C VAL A 228 6.86 36.54 12.43
N ASN A 229 7.54 37.24 13.33
CA ASN A 229 8.02 38.59 13.08
C ASN A 229 9.39 38.76 13.73
N PHE A 230 10.43 38.90 12.91
CA PHE A 230 11.80 39.04 13.35
C PHE A 230 12.32 40.46 13.12
N GLU A 231 13.24 40.89 14.00
CA GLU A 231 14.11 42.02 13.69
C GLU A 231 14.98 41.70 12.46
N GLU A 232 15.46 42.75 11.79
CA GLU A 232 16.32 42.64 10.62
C GLU A 232 17.60 41.86 10.96
N LYS A 233 17.89 40.82 10.17
CA LYS A 233 19.07 39.97 10.29
C LYS A 233 19.66 39.73 8.91
N GLU A 234 20.92 40.09 8.72
CA GLU A 234 21.70 39.82 7.51
C GLU A 234 22.48 38.51 7.65
N ASP A 235 22.95 37.97 6.51
CA ASP A 235 23.82 36.79 6.42
C ASP A 235 23.29 35.54 7.17
N VAL A 236 21.96 35.35 7.18
CA VAL A 236 21.33 34.18 7.77
C VAL A 236 21.48 32.99 6.83
N GLY A 237 22.18 31.96 7.28
CA GLY A 237 22.28 30.70 6.54
C GLY A 237 20.93 30.00 6.48
N PHE A 238 20.57 29.43 5.34
CA PHE A 238 19.40 28.57 5.20
C PHE A 238 19.76 27.22 4.62
N TYR A 239 19.02 26.21 5.08
CA TYR A 239 19.18 24.81 4.70
C TYR A 239 17.82 24.30 4.24
N LYS A 240 17.81 23.51 3.17
CA LYS A 240 16.63 22.76 2.77
C LYS A 240 16.24 21.83 3.89
N PHE A 241 14.94 21.75 4.07
CA PHE A 241 14.39 20.73 4.92
C PHE A 241 14.29 19.41 4.17
N THR A 242 14.98 18.39 4.67
CA THR A 242 14.68 17.03 4.22
C THR A 242 13.44 16.56 4.96
N ARG A 243 12.54 15.83 4.29
CA ARG A 243 11.32 15.24 4.90
C ARG A 243 11.59 14.20 6.02
N LYS A 244 12.78 14.20 6.61
CA LYS A 244 13.27 13.26 7.61
C LYS A 244 12.99 13.67 9.05
N SER A 245 12.50 14.89 9.33
CA SER A 245 12.01 15.16 10.69
C SER A 245 10.86 14.24 11.01
N ARG A 246 10.79 13.86 12.28
CA ARG A 246 9.80 12.93 12.79
C ARG A 246 8.96 13.63 13.83
N LEU A 247 7.66 13.40 13.78
CA LEU A 247 6.80 13.63 14.95
C LEU A 247 7.25 12.67 16.06
N THR A 248 7.03 13.04 17.32
CA THR A 248 7.15 12.06 18.40
C THR A 248 6.07 10.97 18.22
N ILE A 249 6.30 9.77 18.78
CA ILE A 249 5.30 8.69 18.74
C ILE A 249 3.99 9.13 19.42
N ASP A 250 4.10 9.90 20.50
CA ASP A 250 2.96 10.42 21.23
C ASP A 250 2.19 11.47 20.40
N ALA A 251 2.89 12.29 19.62
CA ALA A 251 2.27 13.25 18.70
C ALA A 251 1.42 12.55 17.63
N ILE A 252 1.94 11.48 17.02
CA ILE A 252 1.19 10.65 16.06
C ILE A 252 -0.05 10.05 16.74
N ARG A 253 0.09 9.61 18.01
CA ARG A 253 -1.01 9.05 18.78
C ARG A 253 -2.10 10.08 19.07
N GLU A 254 -1.75 11.31 19.44
CA GLU A 254 -2.73 12.37 19.68
C GLU A 254 -3.46 12.80 18.39
N LEU A 255 -2.77 12.76 17.24
CA LEU A 255 -3.40 13.00 15.94
C LEU A 255 -4.52 11.99 15.64
N ALA A 256 -4.27 10.70 15.86
CA ALA A 256 -5.26 9.64 15.69
C ALA A 256 -6.36 9.65 16.76
N LYS A 257 -6.03 9.97 18.02
CA LYS A 257 -7.02 10.14 19.09
C LYS A 257 -7.99 11.26 18.77
N GLU A 258 -7.53 12.34 18.15
CA GLU A 258 -8.43 13.40 17.72
C GLU A 258 -9.44 12.92 16.68
N THR A 259 -9.00 12.15 15.68
CA THR A 259 -9.94 11.48 14.75
C THR A 259 -10.96 10.62 15.52
N GLN A 260 -10.53 9.85 16.52
CA GLN A 260 -11.45 9.04 17.34
C GLN A 260 -12.45 9.92 18.11
N ARG A 261 -12.02 11.01 18.74
CA ARG A 261 -12.93 11.95 19.44
C ARG A 261 -13.96 12.53 18.47
N LEU A 262 -13.52 12.96 17.28
CA LEU A 262 -14.41 13.49 16.25
C LEU A 262 -15.41 12.45 15.74
N THR A 263 -14.99 11.19 15.55
CA THR A 263 -15.92 10.12 15.13
C THR A 263 -17.00 9.85 16.17
N VAL A 264 -16.68 9.97 17.46
CA VAL A 264 -17.68 9.87 18.54
C VAL A 264 -18.63 11.07 18.49
N GLU A 265 -18.10 12.29 18.36
CA GLU A 265 -18.89 13.52 18.25
C GLU A 265 -19.90 13.46 17.09
N TYR A 266 -19.48 12.96 15.93
CA TYR A 266 -20.32 12.86 14.74
C TYR A 266 -21.14 11.57 14.64
N ASN A 267 -21.10 10.71 15.67
CA ASN A 267 -21.76 9.40 15.68
C ASN A 267 -21.43 8.57 14.42
N LEU A 268 -20.14 8.44 14.13
CA LEU A 268 -19.59 7.65 13.03
C LEU A 268 -18.95 6.38 13.58
N ILE A 269 -18.89 5.33 12.74
CA ILE A 269 -18.01 4.21 13.01
C ILE A 269 -16.58 4.72 12.89
N ARG A 270 -15.78 4.56 13.95
CA ARG A 270 -14.37 5.00 13.91
C ARG A 270 -13.57 4.25 12.83
N PRO A 271 -12.60 4.91 12.18
CA PRO A 271 -11.70 4.24 11.25
C PRO A 271 -10.70 3.32 11.99
N TYR A 272 -10.25 2.29 11.28
CA TYR A 272 -9.18 1.37 11.69
C TYR A 272 -8.00 1.35 10.72
N THR A 273 -8.12 2.10 9.62
CA THR A 273 -7.12 2.21 8.57
C THR A 273 -6.57 3.62 8.55
N TRP A 274 -5.25 3.75 8.62
CA TRP A 274 -4.56 5.03 8.59
C TRP A 274 -4.05 5.35 7.19
N ILE A 275 -4.37 6.52 6.68
CA ILE A 275 -3.83 7.01 5.43
C ILE A 275 -3.14 8.33 5.73
N GLN A 276 -1.81 8.32 5.74
CA GLN A 276 -1.07 9.57 5.91
C GLN A 276 -1.54 10.57 4.83
N PRO A 277 -1.65 11.87 5.13
CA PRO A 277 -1.89 12.89 4.11
C PRO A 277 -0.64 13.14 3.28
N GLY A 278 -0.86 13.40 2.00
CA GLY A 278 0.20 13.74 1.07
C GLY A 278 0.78 15.13 1.34
N GLY A 279 1.79 15.49 0.55
CA GLY A 279 2.26 16.87 0.48
C GLY A 279 3.45 17.16 1.40
N ARG A 280 3.32 18.24 2.17
CA ARG A 280 4.44 19.03 2.66
C ARG A 280 4.95 18.56 4.03
N HIS A 281 4.23 17.66 4.67
CA HIS A 281 4.39 17.38 6.09
C HIS A 281 5.42 16.26 6.37
N PRO A 282 5.89 16.18 7.62
CA PRO A 282 6.79 15.14 8.11
C PRO A 282 6.30 13.74 7.73
N VAL A 283 7.22 12.95 7.20
CA VAL A 283 6.92 11.60 6.74
C VAL A 283 7.04 10.64 7.91
N ILE A 284 6.00 9.85 8.13
CA ILE A 284 5.93 8.89 9.23
C ILE A 284 6.29 7.51 8.68
N SER A 285 7.22 6.81 9.32
CA SER A 285 7.59 5.44 8.96
C SER A 285 6.52 4.43 9.38
N ARG A 286 6.54 3.24 8.77
CA ARG A 286 5.66 2.12 9.18
C ARG A 286 5.87 1.70 10.63
N ALA A 287 7.12 1.75 11.10
CA ALA A 287 7.46 1.41 12.48
C ALA A 287 6.87 2.42 13.47
N GLU A 288 6.98 3.72 13.17
CA GLU A 288 6.37 4.77 13.98
C GLU A 288 4.85 4.67 13.99
N LEU A 289 4.21 4.42 12.83
CA LEU A 289 2.77 4.16 12.75
C LEU A 289 2.36 2.95 13.59
N SER A 290 3.11 1.84 13.51
CA SER A 290 2.81 0.64 14.30
C SER A 290 2.87 0.91 15.80
N GLN A 291 3.94 1.55 16.26
CA GLN A 291 4.12 1.89 17.67
C GLN A 291 3.07 2.88 18.19
N ALA A 292 2.63 3.83 17.36
CA ALA A 292 1.64 4.84 17.75
C ALA A 292 0.20 4.31 17.68
N LEU A 293 -0.17 3.59 16.61
CA LEU A 293 -1.55 3.35 16.21
C LEU A 293 -2.09 1.96 16.54
N VAL A 294 -1.24 0.93 16.63
CA VAL A 294 -1.69 -0.42 17.06
C VAL A 294 -2.30 -0.40 18.45
N PRO A 295 -1.73 0.31 19.46
CA PRO A 295 -2.36 0.44 20.78
C PRO A 295 -3.73 1.14 20.73
N LEU A 296 -4.01 1.91 19.68
CA LEU A 296 -5.29 2.55 19.43
C LEU A 296 -6.27 1.68 18.63
N GLY A 297 -5.85 0.49 18.21
CA GLY A 297 -6.65 -0.49 17.48
C GLY A 297 -6.59 -0.37 15.95
N TYR A 298 -5.71 0.45 15.37
CA TYR A 298 -5.55 0.47 13.91
C TYR A 298 -4.94 -0.85 13.42
N THR A 299 -5.46 -1.34 12.29
CA THR A 299 -5.12 -2.65 11.73
C THR A 299 -4.51 -2.57 10.34
N SER A 300 -4.54 -1.41 9.68
CA SER A 300 -3.88 -1.23 8.39
C SER A 300 -3.56 0.24 8.08
N GLY A 301 -2.79 0.49 7.02
CA GLY A 301 -2.60 1.84 6.51
C GLY A 301 -1.51 2.02 5.45
N ALA A 302 -1.29 3.28 5.10
CA ALA A 302 -0.27 3.74 4.18
C ALA A 302 0.63 4.82 4.84
N SER A 303 1.95 4.59 4.78
CA SER A 303 3.00 5.59 5.06
C SER A 303 3.66 6.09 3.78
N PHE A 304 4.03 7.36 3.68
CA PHE A 304 4.74 7.92 2.50
C PHE A 304 6.27 7.85 2.59
N GLU A 305 6.83 7.16 3.59
CA GLU A 305 8.27 6.92 3.58
C GLU A 305 8.63 6.14 2.31
N ASN A 306 9.74 6.51 1.65
CA ASN A 306 10.13 5.96 0.34
C ASN A 306 10.52 4.47 0.47
N VAL A 307 9.50 3.63 0.65
CA VAL A 307 9.60 2.20 0.90
C VAL A 307 8.70 1.47 -0.09
N GLN A 308 9.21 0.34 -0.57
CA GLN A 308 8.48 -0.58 -1.45
C GLN A 308 7.08 -0.86 -0.88
N SER A 309 6.05 -0.65 -1.70
CA SER A 309 4.69 -1.01 -1.34
C SER A 309 4.58 -2.52 -1.15
N LEU A 310 3.95 -2.92 -0.07
CA LEU A 310 3.72 -4.30 0.34
C LEU A 310 2.31 -4.67 -0.11
N LYS A 311 2.16 -5.53 -1.13
CA LYS A 311 0.87 -5.84 -1.78
C LYS A 311 0.75 -7.28 -2.29
N VAL A 312 1.66 -8.18 -1.91
CA VAL A 312 1.58 -9.61 -2.27
C VAL A 312 1.50 -10.50 -1.04
N PHE A 313 0.98 -11.72 -1.21
CA PHE A 313 0.96 -12.71 -0.14
C PHE A 313 2.38 -13.15 0.26
N ASN A 314 2.57 -13.46 1.53
CA ASN A 314 3.85 -13.94 2.10
C ASN A 314 5.04 -12.99 1.88
N GLU A 315 4.82 -11.68 1.85
CA GLU A 315 5.92 -10.70 1.79
C GLU A 315 6.85 -10.81 2.98
N TYR A 316 8.14 -10.57 2.72
CA TYR A 316 9.14 -10.43 3.76
C TYR A 316 8.92 -9.13 4.53
N ASP A 317 8.75 -9.26 5.84
CA ASP A 317 8.56 -8.16 6.76
C ASP A 317 9.26 -8.44 8.09
N PRO A 318 10.56 -8.10 8.19
CA PRO A 318 11.36 -8.43 9.37
C PRO A 318 10.95 -7.65 10.62
N ASN A 319 10.21 -6.56 10.47
CA ASN A 319 9.82 -5.68 11.57
C ASN A 319 8.36 -5.88 12.01
N ASP A 320 7.60 -6.76 11.33
CA ASP A 320 6.18 -7.01 11.60
C ASP A 320 5.31 -5.74 11.54
N VAL A 321 5.50 -4.93 10.49
CA VAL A 321 4.81 -3.64 10.26
C VAL A 321 4.17 -3.53 8.87
N LYS A 322 4.07 -4.64 8.13
CA LYS A 322 3.54 -4.72 6.76
C LYS A 322 2.12 -4.21 6.60
N MET A 323 1.32 -4.27 7.67
CA MET A 323 -0.05 -3.76 7.67
C MET A 323 -0.12 -2.25 7.37
N PHE A 324 0.95 -1.49 7.60
CA PHE A 324 1.07 -0.08 7.21
C PHE A 324 1.80 0.13 5.86
N GLY A 325 1.95 -0.94 5.07
CA GLY A 325 2.79 -0.96 3.87
C GLY A 325 2.06 -0.99 2.54
N ILE A 326 0.75 -1.12 2.52
CA ILE A 326 -0.03 -1.02 1.30
C ILE A 326 0.09 0.44 0.80
N GLN A 327 0.25 0.64 -0.50
CA GLN A 327 0.27 1.96 -1.14
C GLN A 327 -0.71 1.95 -2.30
N TRP A 328 -1.22 3.12 -2.65
CA TRP A 328 -2.23 3.32 -3.68
C TRP A 328 -1.61 3.32 -5.09
N GLU A 329 -2.45 3.55 -6.10
CA GLU A 329 -2.10 3.88 -7.49
C GLU A 329 -1.25 2.84 -8.24
N ASP A 330 -1.85 1.69 -8.53
CA ASP A 330 -1.34 0.78 -9.55
C ASP A 330 -1.97 1.03 -10.93
N PHE A 331 -3.21 1.51 -10.98
CA PHE A 331 -3.94 1.89 -12.18
C PHE A 331 -4.72 3.19 -11.94
N ASN A 332 -4.96 3.96 -13.01
CA ASN A 332 -5.55 5.30 -12.90
C ASN A 332 -6.80 5.38 -13.78
N GLU A 333 -7.98 5.27 -13.18
CA GLU A 333 -9.26 5.36 -13.90
C GLU A 333 -9.64 6.80 -14.31
N ASP A 334 -8.92 7.79 -13.80
CA ASP A 334 -9.14 9.23 -13.98
C ASP A 334 -8.18 9.88 -14.98
N HIS A 335 -7.21 9.13 -15.52
CA HIS A 335 -6.14 9.66 -16.36
C HIS A 335 -6.43 9.48 -17.86
N THR A 336 -6.15 10.52 -18.66
CA THR A 336 -6.36 10.48 -20.12
C THR A 336 -5.40 9.57 -20.87
N ASP A 337 -4.24 9.23 -20.28
CA ASP A 337 -3.23 8.34 -20.85
C ASP A 337 -3.44 6.84 -20.49
N GLN A 338 -4.48 6.54 -19.69
CA GLN A 338 -4.92 5.19 -19.37
C GLN A 338 -6.35 4.97 -19.84
N ASN A 339 -6.51 4.35 -21.03
CA ASN A 339 -7.84 3.88 -21.42
C ASN A 339 -8.20 2.58 -20.67
N LEU A 340 -9.49 2.24 -20.67
CA LEU A 340 -10.00 1.06 -19.96
C LEU A 340 -9.32 -0.25 -20.33
N SER A 341 -8.90 -0.42 -21.59
CA SER A 341 -8.19 -1.62 -22.00
C SER A 341 -6.82 -1.74 -21.34
N LYS A 342 -6.09 -0.62 -21.24
CA LYS A 342 -4.79 -0.56 -20.55
C LYS A 342 -4.95 -0.81 -19.05
N ILE A 343 -5.99 -0.26 -18.43
CA ILE A 343 -6.31 -0.49 -17.01
C ILE A 343 -6.59 -1.99 -16.76
N LYS A 344 -7.41 -2.62 -17.61
CA LYS A 344 -7.71 -4.05 -17.53
C LYS A 344 -6.46 -4.92 -17.64
N THR A 345 -5.54 -4.61 -18.58
CA THR A 345 -4.23 -5.28 -18.68
C THR A 345 -3.38 -5.11 -17.42
N ILE A 346 -3.29 -3.89 -16.87
CA ILE A 346 -2.53 -3.64 -15.64
C ILE A 346 -3.08 -4.49 -14.49
N ILE A 347 -4.41 -4.49 -14.32
CA ILE A 347 -5.08 -5.26 -13.28
C ILE A 347 -4.87 -6.76 -13.49
N SER A 348 -5.16 -7.28 -14.68
CA SER A 348 -5.10 -8.72 -14.96
C SER A 348 -3.69 -9.28 -14.77
N ASP A 349 -2.67 -8.58 -15.28
CA ASP A 349 -1.27 -8.93 -15.05
C ASP A 349 -0.90 -8.89 -13.56
N GLY A 350 -1.33 -7.85 -12.85
CA GLY A 350 -1.05 -7.69 -11.42
C GLY A 350 -1.61 -8.84 -10.58
N ILE A 351 -2.90 -9.14 -10.75
CA ILE A 351 -3.58 -10.16 -9.96
C ILE A 351 -3.10 -11.58 -10.31
N ALA A 352 -2.76 -11.83 -11.58
CA ALA A 352 -2.16 -13.09 -12.02
C ALA A 352 -0.81 -13.36 -11.33
N LYS A 353 -0.13 -12.30 -10.90
CA LYS A 353 1.12 -12.37 -10.12
C LYS A 353 0.91 -12.30 -8.60
N HIS A 354 -0.32 -12.50 -8.13
CA HIS A 354 -0.71 -12.45 -6.72
C HIS A 354 -0.47 -11.07 -6.06
N LYS A 355 -0.56 -10.00 -6.85
CA LYS A 355 -0.45 -8.62 -6.38
C LYS A 355 -1.84 -7.98 -6.29
N VAL A 356 -2.19 -7.49 -5.11
CA VAL A 356 -3.37 -6.65 -4.91
C VAL A 356 -3.12 -5.30 -5.57
N MET A 357 -4.11 -4.80 -6.31
CA MET A 357 -3.98 -3.59 -7.13
C MET A 357 -4.94 -2.49 -6.63
N PHE A 358 -4.46 -1.26 -6.49
CA PHE A 358 -5.30 -0.15 -6.04
C PHE A 358 -5.47 0.92 -7.11
N GLY A 359 -6.72 1.28 -7.39
CA GLY A 359 -7.06 2.55 -8.04
C GLY A 359 -7.02 3.67 -7.01
N HIS A 360 -6.73 4.88 -7.47
CA HIS A 360 -6.67 6.07 -6.61
C HIS A 360 -7.23 7.28 -7.33
N ASN A 361 -7.97 8.09 -6.59
CA ASN A 361 -8.44 9.36 -7.12
C ASN A 361 -8.58 10.45 -6.06
N HIS A 362 -8.33 11.67 -6.55
CA HIS A 362 -8.73 12.92 -5.91
C HIS A 362 -9.80 13.58 -6.80
N PHE A 363 -11.07 13.65 -6.39
CA PHE A 363 -12.14 14.13 -7.28
C PHE A 363 -11.91 15.54 -7.84
N TYR A 364 -11.10 16.38 -7.19
CA TYR A 364 -10.77 17.72 -7.69
C TYR A 364 -9.95 17.71 -9.00
N THR A 365 -9.26 16.62 -9.34
CA THR A 365 -8.45 16.53 -10.57
C THR A 365 -9.33 16.35 -11.82
N LEU A 366 -10.56 15.90 -11.64
CA LEU A 366 -11.46 15.53 -12.74
C LEU A 366 -11.79 16.74 -13.62
N GLY A 367 -11.66 16.56 -14.93
CA GLY A 367 -11.85 17.61 -15.93
C GLY A 367 -10.70 18.60 -16.07
N THR A 368 -9.60 18.42 -15.33
CA THR A 368 -8.37 19.21 -15.51
C THR A 368 -7.46 18.61 -16.59
N THR A 369 -6.44 19.35 -17.03
CA THR A 369 -5.52 18.86 -18.07
C THR A 369 -4.81 17.58 -17.63
N GLY A 370 -4.90 16.53 -18.46
CA GLY A 370 -4.34 15.21 -18.16
C GLY A 370 -5.36 14.23 -17.56
N TYR A 371 -6.50 14.72 -17.08
CA TYR A 371 -7.53 13.94 -16.41
C TYR A 371 -8.85 13.90 -17.21
N VAL A 372 -9.62 12.82 -17.05
CA VAL A 372 -10.93 12.63 -17.67
C VAL A 372 -11.99 13.45 -16.94
N THR A 373 -13.17 13.64 -17.55
CA THR A 373 -14.30 14.30 -16.88
C THR A 373 -14.89 13.42 -15.78
N SER A 374 -15.59 13.99 -14.81
CA SER A 374 -16.23 13.20 -13.74
C SER A 374 -17.21 12.16 -14.28
N GLN A 375 -17.98 12.50 -15.32
CA GLN A 375 -18.86 11.53 -15.97
C GLN A 375 -18.08 10.35 -16.56
N GLN A 376 -16.95 10.62 -17.21
CA GLN A 376 -16.11 9.57 -17.79
C GLN A 376 -15.46 8.72 -16.70
N TYR A 377 -14.99 9.34 -15.61
CA TYR A 377 -14.44 8.65 -14.44
C TYR A 377 -15.45 7.63 -13.88
N PHE A 378 -16.68 8.07 -13.57
CA PHE A 378 -17.69 7.18 -13.01
C PHE A 378 -18.12 6.08 -13.99
N ASN A 379 -18.12 6.35 -15.30
CA ASN A 379 -18.36 5.33 -16.32
C ASN A 379 -17.20 4.31 -16.37
N ASN A 380 -15.95 4.78 -16.23
CA ASN A 380 -14.79 3.90 -16.18
C ASN A 380 -14.86 2.95 -14.98
N VAL A 381 -15.16 3.49 -13.78
CA VAL A 381 -15.35 2.69 -12.57
C VAL A 381 -16.44 1.63 -12.77
N GLU A 382 -17.61 2.01 -13.29
CA GLU A 382 -18.71 1.08 -13.56
C GLU A 382 -18.31 -0.05 -14.53
N GLU A 383 -17.59 0.28 -15.60
CA GLU A 383 -17.11 -0.74 -16.55
C GLU A 383 -16.07 -1.68 -15.92
N ILE A 384 -15.21 -1.17 -15.04
CA ILE A 384 -14.23 -1.98 -14.30
C ILE A 384 -14.95 -2.92 -13.33
N LEU A 385 -15.94 -2.42 -12.57
CA LEU A 385 -16.72 -3.25 -11.62
C LEU A 385 -17.48 -4.37 -12.34
N SER A 386 -18.16 -4.04 -13.45
CA SER A 386 -18.87 -5.05 -14.27
C SER A 386 -17.92 -6.11 -14.83
N TRP A 387 -16.73 -5.71 -15.27
CA TRP A 387 -15.70 -6.62 -15.74
C TRP A 387 -15.15 -7.49 -14.60
N CYS A 388 -14.95 -6.94 -13.40
CA CYS A 388 -14.52 -7.69 -12.24
C CYS A 388 -15.53 -8.77 -11.85
N ASP A 389 -16.82 -8.42 -11.81
CA ASP A 389 -17.90 -9.36 -11.46
C ASP A 389 -17.97 -10.52 -12.46
N SER A 390 -17.92 -10.20 -13.75
CA SER A 390 -17.96 -11.19 -14.84
C SER A 390 -16.76 -12.16 -14.82
N ASN A 391 -15.62 -11.74 -14.27
CA ASN A 391 -14.39 -12.52 -14.21
C ASN A 391 -14.05 -13.02 -12.79
N ASN A 392 -14.99 -12.88 -11.84
CA ASN A 392 -14.78 -13.28 -10.46
C ASN A 392 -13.50 -12.66 -9.85
N ILE A 393 -13.21 -11.40 -10.17
CA ILE A 393 -12.13 -10.61 -9.55
C ILE A 393 -12.72 -9.97 -8.28
N ALA A 394 -12.06 -10.14 -7.14
CA ALA A 394 -12.53 -9.55 -5.91
C ALA A 394 -12.27 -8.03 -5.93
N VAL A 395 -13.27 -7.25 -5.52
CA VAL A 395 -13.12 -5.82 -5.22
C VAL A 395 -13.37 -5.66 -3.73
N LYS A 396 -12.36 -5.21 -2.99
CA LYS A 396 -12.40 -5.14 -1.52
C LYS A 396 -11.90 -3.80 -1.02
N THR A 397 -12.28 -3.49 0.21
CA THR A 397 -11.74 -2.32 0.91
C THR A 397 -10.26 -2.52 1.25
N TYR A 398 -9.64 -1.44 1.68
CA TYR A 398 -8.24 -1.41 2.08
C TYR A 398 -7.96 -2.35 3.26
N SER A 399 -8.79 -2.28 4.30
CA SER A 399 -8.67 -3.16 5.48
C SER A 399 -8.97 -4.61 5.18
N GLU A 400 -9.93 -4.91 4.29
CA GLU A 400 -10.21 -6.29 3.87
C GLU A 400 -9.00 -6.91 3.17
N TRP A 401 -8.32 -6.17 2.29
CA TRP A 401 -7.08 -6.64 1.66
C TRP A 401 -5.94 -6.78 2.65
N ALA A 402 -5.76 -5.81 3.55
CA ALA A 402 -4.75 -5.89 4.59
C ALA A 402 -4.94 -7.14 5.47
N ASN A 403 -6.19 -7.44 5.85
CA ASN A 403 -6.51 -8.64 6.62
C ASN A 403 -6.12 -9.92 5.87
N LEU A 404 -6.52 -10.04 4.59
CA LEU A 404 -6.19 -11.19 3.75
C LEU A 404 -4.69 -11.40 3.54
N LEU A 405 -3.93 -10.31 3.36
CA LEU A 405 -2.50 -10.38 3.10
C LEU A 405 -1.69 -10.67 4.37
N TYR A 406 -2.13 -10.17 5.52
CA TYR A 406 -1.27 -10.05 6.70
C TYR A 406 -1.74 -10.80 7.93
N ASN A 407 -3.05 -11.04 8.06
CA ASN A 407 -3.63 -11.68 9.25
C ASN A 407 -4.14 -13.10 8.95
N GLU A 408 -4.46 -13.40 7.70
CA GLU A 408 -4.83 -14.75 7.27
C GLU A 408 -3.60 -15.61 6.96
N THR A 409 -3.76 -16.93 6.98
CA THR A 409 -2.71 -17.89 6.62
C THR A 409 -2.97 -18.44 5.21
N PRO A 410 -2.20 -18.02 4.19
CA PRO A 410 -2.38 -18.53 2.83
C PRO A 410 -2.03 -20.01 2.73
N ASP A 411 -2.66 -20.74 1.80
CA ASP A 411 -2.31 -22.14 1.53
C ASP A 411 -0.91 -22.24 0.90
N PRO A 412 0.09 -22.84 1.60
CA PRO A 412 1.44 -22.93 1.08
C PRO A 412 1.57 -23.90 -0.11
N TYR A 413 0.59 -24.78 -0.31
CA TYR A 413 0.60 -25.80 -1.37
C TYR A 413 -0.16 -25.38 -2.62
N GLU A 414 -0.77 -24.19 -2.62
CA GLU A 414 -1.40 -23.62 -3.81
C GLU A 414 -0.34 -23.25 -4.86
N ASN A 415 -0.66 -23.55 -6.13
CA ASN A 415 0.17 -23.15 -7.25
C ASN A 415 0.15 -21.63 -7.41
N VAL A 416 1.32 -21.00 -7.32
CA VAL A 416 1.45 -19.55 -7.55
C VAL A 416 1.84 -19.20 -8.98
N PHE A 417 2.02 -20.16 -9.88
CA PHE A 417 2.36 -19.86 -11.27
C PHE A 417 1.11 -19.43 -12.05
N PRO A 418 1.13 -18.33 -12.83
CA PRO A 418 -0.03 -17.90 -13.59
C PRO A 418 -0.45 -18.95 -14.63
N PRO A 419 -1.74 -19.26 -14.78
CA PRO A 419 -2.22 -20.24 -15.76
C PRO A 419 -2.11 -19.71 -17.20
N LEU A 420 -1.87 -20.59 -18.16
CA LEU A 420 -1.69 -20.22 -19.58
C LEU A 420 -3.00 -20.06 -20.34
N ASN A 421 -4.12 -20.47 -19.75
CA ASN A 421 -5.45 -20.40 -20.36
C ASN A 421 -6.27 -19.20 -19.89
N VAL A 422 -5.69 -18.31 -19.07
CA VAL A 422 -6.35 -17.11 -18.57
C VAL A 422 -5.73 -15.89 -19.23
N ASN A 423 -6.58 -15.13 -19.91
CA ASN A 423 -6.29 -13.79 -20.41
C ASN A 423 -7.57 -12.96 -20.23
N LEU A 424 -7.60 -12.16 -19.17
CA LEU A 424 -8.75 -11.37 -18.78
C LEU A 424 -8.79 -10.00 -19.48
N ASP A 425 -7.67 -9.59 -20.09
CA ASP A 425 -7.63 -8.38 -20.88
C ASP A 425 -7.99 -8.65 -22.35
N THR A 426 -8.71 -7.72 -22.95
CA THR A 426 -9.04 -7.76 -24.38
C THR A 426 -8.01 -6.95 -25.20
N TYR A 427 -6.88 -6.57 -24.60
CA TYR A 427 -5.96 -5.61 -25.19
C TYR A 427 -5.06 -6.28 -26.22
N THR A 428 -5.54 -6.26 -27.46
CA THR A 428 -4.70 -6.56 -28.61
C THR A 428 -4.03 -5.26 -29.08
N ASN A 429 -2.71 -5.18 -28.94
CA ASN A 429 -1.93 -4.15 -29.63
C ASN A 429 -0.93 -4.79 -30.59
N THR A 430 -0.26 -3.99 -31.41
CA THR A 430 0.77 -4.48 -32.35
C THR A 430 1.92 -5.22 -31.65
N LEU A 431 2.05 -5.07 -30.33
CA LEU A 431 3.05 -5.71 -29.49
C LEU A 431 2.53 -7.00 -28.81
N ASN A 432 1.21 -7.15 -28.62
CA ASN A 432 0.52 -8.32 -28.11
C ASN A 432 -0.65 -8.70 -29.06
N PRO A 433 -0.38 -9.06 -30.33
CA PRO A 433 -1.45 -9.39 -31.28
C PRO A 433 -2.11 -10.76 -31.02
N ASN A 434 -1.58 -11.55 -30.07
CA ASN A 434 -1.92 -12.97 -29.90
C ASN A 434 -2.61 -13.32 -28.58
N GLY A 435 -2.93 -12.36 -27.70
CA GLY A 435 -3.61 -12.68 -26.44
C GLY A 435 -2.73 -13.46 -25.45
N ILE A 436 -1.53 -12.94 -25.18
CA ILE A 436 -0.62 -13.46 -24.14
C ILE A 436 -1.39 -13.67 -22.81
N PRO A 437 -1.21 -14.81 -22.13
CA PRO A 437 -1.81 -15.03 -20.81
C PRO A 437 -1.34 -14.02 -19.77
N ASP A 438 -2.23 -13.69 -18.83
CA ASP A 438 -1.95 -12.68 -17.81
C ASP A 438 -0.72 -13.04 -16.96
N GLY A 439 0.10 -12.04 -16.65
CA GLY A 439 1.30 -12.18 -15.82
C GLY A 439 2.57 -12.59 -16.57
N TYR A 440 2.47 -12.92 -17.86
CA TYR A 440 3.61 -13.30 -18.69
C TYR A 440 4.16 -12.13 -19.51
N ALA A 441 5.45 -11.85 -19.34
CA ALA A 441 6.19 -10.95 -20.21
C ALA A 441 6.82 -11.75 -21.37
N ALA A 442 6.16 -11.75 -22.52
CA ALA A 442 6.74 -12.37 -23.72
C ALA A 442 7.75 -11.45 -24.44
N ARG A 443 7.76 -10.13 -24.17
CA ARG A 443 8.31 -9.14 -25.12
C ARG A 443 9.37 -8.20 -24.54
N THR A 444 10.60 -8.37 -24.98
CA THR A 444 11.54 -7.26 -25.18
C THR A 444 11.92 -7.24 -26.64
N THR A 445 11.33 -6.33 -27.42
CA THR A 445 11.82 -6.06 -28.79
C THR A 445 13.12 -5.28 -28.68
N TRP A 446 14.22 -5.87 -29.15
CA TRP A 446 15.46 -5.15 -29.39
C TRP A 446 15.66 -5.03 -30.91
N THR A 447 15.98 -3.82 -31.35
CA THR A 447 16.42 -3.54 -32.71
C THR A 447 17.95 -3.60 -32.75
N HIS A 448 18.50 -4.53 -33.52
CA HIS A 448 19.92 -4.55 -33.85
C HIS A 448 20.08 -4.22 -35.33
N ASN A 449 20.79 -3.13 -35.65
CA ASN A 449 20.99 -2.65 -37.02
C ASN A 449 19.69 -2.47 -37.83
N GLY A 450 18.62 -1.97 -37.19
CA GLY A 450 17.33 -1.74 -37.86
C GLY A 450 16.48 -2.98 -38.07
N ASN A 451 16.99 -4.18 -37.75
CA ASN A 451 16.21 -5.42 -37.78
C ASN A 451 15.64 -5.72 -36.40
N ILE A 452 14.33 -5.99 -36.33
CA ILE A 452 13.69 -6.55 -35.15
C ILE A 452 14.16 -8.00 -35.05
N ILE A 453 15.03 -8.31 -34.10
CA ILE A 453 15.41 -9.68 -33.79
C ILE A 453 14.40 -10.20 -32.76
N ASP A 454 13.57 -11.15 -33.19
CA ASP A 454 12.52 -11.73 -32.35
C ASP A 454 13.04 -12.94 -31.58
N ASP A 455 13.72 -12.71 -30.45
CA ASP A 455 14.21 -13.78 -29.58
C ASP A 455 13.13 -14.26 -28.59
N LYS A 456 11.99 -14.72 -29.11
CA LYS A 456 10.78 -14.98 -28.30
C LYS A 456 10.17 -16.35 -28.56
N GLY A 457 9.51 -16.87 -27.52
CA GLY A 457 8.51 -17.91 -27.65
C GLY A 457 7.19 -17.35 -28.20
N PHE A 458 6.45 -18.21 -28.89
CA PHE A 458 5.14 -17.98 -29.48
C PHE A 458 4.10 -18.66 -28.59
N TRP A 459 3.08 -17.95 -28.16
CA TRP A 459 1.94 -18.55 -27.49
C TRP A 459 1.05 -19.26 -28.53
N GLU A 460 0.69 -20.51 -28.27
CA GLU A 460 -0.01 -21.38 -29.22
C GLU A 460 -1.03 -22.30 -28.56
N THR A 461 -2.00 -22.72 -29.38
CA THR A 461 -2.99 -23.75 -29.08
C THR A 461 -2.63 -25.10 -29.75
N ASP A 462 -1.41 -25.60 -29.53
CA ASP A 462 -1.04 -27.01 -29.81
C ASP A 462 -1.28 -27.80 -28.52
N PRO A 463 -2.02 -28.94 -28.49
CA PRO A 463 -2.50 -29.62 -27.29
C PRO A 463 -1.48 -29.68 -26.15
N GLY A 464 -1.44 -28.63 -25.32
CA GLY A 464 -0.55 -28.46 -24.19
C GLY A 464 -0.88 -29.40 -23.03
N ALA A 465 -0.45 -29.06 -21.82
CA ALA A 465 -0.86 -29.83 -20.66
C ALA A 465 -2.40 -29.79 -20.51
N PRO A 466 -3.08 -30.92 -20.23
CA PRO A 466 -4.53 -30.94 -20.09
C PRO A 466 -5.07 -29.97 -19.03
N SER A 467 -4.30 -29.72 -17.97
CA SER A 467 -4.64 -28.76 -16.90
C SER A 467 -4.68 -27.31 -17.37
N GLU A 468 -4.00 -26.98 -18.46
CA GLU A 468 -3.90 -25.63 -19.02
C GLU A 468 -4.73 -25.51 -20.28
N GLY A 469 -5.85 -26.24 -20.41
CA GLY A 469 -6.76 -26.11 -21.56
C GLY A 469 -6.09 -26.26 -22.93
N ASN A 470 -4.99 -27.03 -23.03
CA ASN A 470 -4.20 -27.22 -24.24
C ASN A 470 -3.36 -26.02 -24.72
N TYR A 471 -3.10 -25.02 -23.88
CA TYR A 471 -2.24 -23.87 -24.21
C TYR A 471 -0.75 -24.13 -23.93
N CYS A 472 0.13 -23.55 -24.73
CA CYS A 472 1.58 -23.65 -24.54
C CYS A 472 2.34 -22.42 -25.07
N TYR A 473 3.59 -22.28 -24.64
CA TYR A 473 4.57 -21.47 -25.35
C TYR A 473 5.49 -22.38 -26.18
N ALA A 474 5.82 -21.95 -27.39
CA ALA A 474 6.69 -22.66 -28.31
C ALA A 474 7.82 -21.76 -28.80
N LYS A 475 9.06 -22.23 -28.80
CA LYS A 475 10.19 -21.55 -29.45
C LYS A 475 10.51 -22.27 -30.76
N TYR A 476 10.45 -21.51 -31.85
CA TYR A 476 10.86 -21.96 -33.17
C TYR A 476 12.24 -21.38 -33.51
N TRP A 477 12.98 -22.06 -34.40
CA TRP A 477 14.26 -21.66 -35.01
C TRP A 477 15.50 -21.75 -34.11
N ASN A 478 16.61 -22.31 -34.65
CA ASN A 478 17.86 -22.74 -33.98
C ASN A 478 18.69 -21.63 -33.26
N ASN A 479 18.06 -20.70 -32.54
CA ASN A 479 18.74 -19.82 -31.61
C ASN A 479 18.30 -20.14 -30.17
N ASN A 480 19.28 -20.43 -29.33
CA ASN A 480 19.08 -20.42 -27.88
C ASN A 480 18.51 -19.05 -27.50
N GLY A 481 17.57 -19.02 -26.55
CA GLY A 481 16.92 -17.77 -26.20
C GLY A 481 15.69 -17.95 -25.35
N ARG A 482 15.09 -16.83 -24.96
CA ARG A 482 13.97 -16.81 -24.02
C ARG A 482 12.68 -17.31 -24.68
N ILE A 483 12.01 -18.24 -24.00
CA ILE A 483 10.65 -18.66 -24.33
C ILE A 483 9.66 -17.65 -23.74
N PHE A 484 9.69 -17.47 -22.42
CA PHE A 484 8.87 -16.50 -21.70
C PHE A 484 9.55 -16.05 -20.39
N MET A 485 8.98 -15.04 -19.73
CA MET A 485 9.34 -14.66 -18.37
C MET A 485 8.11 -14.26 -17.57
N VAL A 486 8.05 -14.65 -16.30
CA VAL A 486 7.12 -14.12 -15.30
C VAL A 486 7.94 -13.28 -14.34
N GLN A 487 7.69 -11.97 -14.29
CA GLN A 487 8.46 -11.04 -13.45
C GLN A 487 7.71 -10.72 -12.17
N ASN A 488 8.42 -10.64 -11.05
CA ASN A 488 7.89 -10.17 -9.76
C ASN A 488 6.64 -10.94 -9.31
N LEU A 489 6.70 -12.28 -9.40
CA LEU A 489 5.68 -13.17 -8.89
C LEU A 489 5.67 -13.16 -7.37
N GLY A 490 4.51 -12.83 -6.78
CA GLY A 490 4.27 -12.85 -5.34
C GLY A 490 3.67 -14.17 -4.84
N GLY A 491 3.34 -14.24 -3.54
CA GLY A 491 2.74 -15.44 -2.93
C GLY A 491 3.72 -16.59 -2.68
N ILE A 492 5.01 -16.36 -2.93
CA ILE A 492 6.04 -17.39 -2.81
C ILE A 492 6.31 -17.82 -1.37
N GLU A 493 6.60 -19.09 -1.22
CA GLU A 493 6.87 -19.72 0.07
C GLU A 493 8.35 -19.78 0.36
N LYS A 494 8.79 -19.45 1.57
CA LYS A 494 10.23 -19.43 1.89
C LYS A 494 10.76 -20.84 2.11
N GLY A 495 12.06 -21.07 1.88
CA GLY A 495 12.72 -22.37 2.02
C GLY A 495 12.52 -23.29 0.81
N GLU A 496 12.49 -24.61 1.03
CA GLU A 496 12.35 -25.59 -0.07
C GLU A 496 10.99 -25.51 -0.77
N ASN A 497 11.02 -25.44 -2.11
CA ASN A 497 9.86 -25.39 -2.99
C ASN A 497 9.96 -26.44 -4.10
N GLU A 498 8.82 -26.81 -4.66
CA GLU A 498 8.71 -27.64 -5.85
C GLU A 498 8.36 -26.77 -7.05
N PHE A 499 8.96 -27.10 -8.20
CA PHE A 499 8.60 -26.55 -9.48
C PHE A 499 8.37 -27.68 -10.47
N GLU A 500 7.28 -27.57 -11.22
CA GLU A 500 6.87 -28.53 -12.24
C GLU A 500 6.67 -27.82 -13.57
N ILE A 501 6.98 -28.51 -14.67
CA ILE A 501 6.80 -27.99 -16.02
C ILE A 501 6.57 -29.15 -16.99
N TRP A 502 5.63 -28.97 -17.92
CA TRP A 502 5.48 -29.86 -19.06
C TRP A 502 6.30 -29.35 -20.22
N THR A 503 6.99 -30.26 -20.91
CA THR A 503 7.81 -29.92 -22.07
C THR A 503 7.58 -30.90 -23.23
N LYS A 504 7.86 -30.44 -24.44
CA LYS A 504 7.84 -31.22 -25.69
C LYS A 504 8.93 -30.67 -26.61
N GLY A 505 9.65 -31.53 -27.32
CA GLY A 505 10.75 -31.13 -28.21
C GLY A 505 11.40 -32.30 -28.94
N GLY A 506 12.53 -32.02 -29.59
CA GLY A 506 13.36 -32.97 -30.33
C GLY A 506 14.35 -33.73 -29.44
N GLN A 507 15.09 -34.67 -30.02
CA GLN A 507 16.12 -35.40 -29.29
C GLN A 507 17.20 -34.42 -28.78
N ASP A 508 17.63 -34.58 -27.52
CA ASP A 508 18.63 -33.76 -26.80
C ASP A 508 18.21 -32.32 -26.46
N ASP A 509 17.02 -31.91 -26.86
CA ASP A 509 16.43 -30.61 -26.52
C ASP A 509 16.31 -30.43 -25.00
N ARG A 510 16.59 -29.22 -24.52
CA ARG A 510 16.46 -28.86 -23.11
C ARG A 510 15.99 -27.43 -22.92
N ILE A 511 15.43 -27.17 -21.75
CA ILE A 511 15.10 -25.82 -21.31
C ILE A 511 15.92 -25.46 -20.08
N GLU A 512 16.28 -24.19 -19.99
CA GLU A 512 16.89 -23.60 -18.82
C GLU A 512 15.85 -22.76 -18.08
N VAL A 513 15.64 -23.06 -16.80
CA VAL A 513 14.71 -22.34 -15.92
C VAL A 513 15.56 -21.59 -14.89
N ILE A 514 15.40 -20.27 -14.87
CA ILE A 514 16.18 -19.36 -14.03
C ILE A 514 15.23 -18.69 -13.04
N PHE A 515 15.48 -18.88 -11.75
CA PHE A 515 14.79 -18.19 -10.66
C PHE A 515 15.69 -17.06 -10.13
N SER A 516 15.18 -15.84 -10.17
CA SER A 516 15.87 -14.63 -9.71
C SER A 516 15.06 -13.96 -8.61
N PHE A 517 15.71 -13.51 -7.53
CA PHE A 517 15.06 -12.93 -6.35
C PHE A 517 15.42 -11.45 -6.22
N PRO A 518 14.67 -10.53 -6.85
CA PRO A 518 15.07 -9.14 -7.08
C PRO A 518 15.32 -8.33 -5.80
N ASN A 519 14.72 -8.72 -4.68
CA ASN A 519 14.82 -8.01 -3.40
C ASN A 519 15.90 -8.61 -2.47
N THR A 520 16.74 -9.53 -2.97
CA THR A 520 17.72 -10.23 -2.14
C THR A 520 19.11 -10.13 -2.74
N THR A 521 20.14 -10.33 -1.92
CA THR A 521 21.53 -10.42 -2.40
C THR A 521 21.87 -11.77 -3.02
N ASN A 522 20.92 -12.71 -3.09
CA ASN A 522 21.17 -14.07 -3.54
C ASN A 522 21.26 -14.17 -5.07
N SER A 523 22.17 -15.01 -5.52
CA SER A 523 22.35 -15.33 -6.94
C SER A 523 21.18 -16.14 -7.50
N ASN A 524 20.98 -16.04 -8.81
CA ASN A 524 19.99 -16.83 -9.53
C ASN A 524 20.16 -18.34 -9.29
N GLN A 525 19.06 -19.07 -9.18
CA GLN A 525 19.04 -20.52 -9.15
C GLN A 525 18.64 -21.05 -10.53
N VAL A 526 19.50 -21.87 -11.13
CA VAL A 526 19.35 -22.34 -12.52
C VAL A 526 19.12 -23.84 -12.55
N PHE A 527 18.19 -24.27 -13.38
CA PHE A 527 17.82 -25.68 -13.60
C PHE A 527 17.80 -25.98 -15.09
N ILE A 528 18.31 -27.15 -15.50
CA ILE A 528 18.29 -27.59 -16.89
C ILE A 528 17.36 -28.80 -17.00
N ILE A 529 16.15 -28.57 -17.48
CA ILE A 529 15.10 -29.58 -17.60
C ILE A 529 15.08 -30.16 -19.01
N PRO A 530 15.00 -31.49 -19.19
CA PRO A 530 14.88 -32.08 -20.51
C PRO A 530 13.59 -31.63 -21.22
N ALA A 531 13.69 -31.39 -22.52
CA ALA A 531 12.56 -31.23 -23.44
C ALA A 531 12.63 -32.26 -24.57
N ASN A 532 13.20 -33.42 -24.28
CA ASN A 532 13.75 -34.34 -25.27
C ASN A 532 12.75 -35.38 -25.81
N THR A 533 11.45 -35.10 -25.74
CA THR A 533 10.39 -36.03 -26.14
C THR A 533 9.40 -35.38 -27.10
N SER A 534 9.02 -36.11 -28.15
CA SER A 534 8.02 -35.64 -29.12
C SER A 534 6.60 -35.60 -28.55
N SER A 535 6.34 -36.30 -27.45
CA SER A 535 5.14 -36.19 -26.63
C SER A 535 5.37 -35.29 -25.42
N TRP A 536 4.29 -34.70 -24.92
CA TRP A 536 4.32 -33.94 -23.68
C TRP A 536 4.70 -34.82 -22.51
N LYS A 537 5.68 -34.36 -21.73
CA LYS A 537 6.11 -35.01 -20.51
C LYS A 537 6.27 -33.99 -19.41
N LYS A 538 5.76 -34.33 -18.23
CA LYS A 538 5.92 -33.57 -17.00
C LYS A 538 7.29 -33.84 -16.41
N TYR A 539 7.96 -32.78 -16.00
CA TYR A 539 9.21 -32.80 -15.28
C TYR A 539 9.10 -31.98 -14.00
N ASN A 540 9.95 -32.29 -13.03
CA ASN A 540 10.17 -31.46 -11.85
C ASN A 540 11.68 -31.25 -11.63
N LEU A 541 12.04 -30.52 -10.58
CA LEU A 541 13.44 -30.18 -10.30
C LEU A 541 14.36 -31.38 -10.09
N SER A 542 13.83 -32.54 -9.66
CA SER A 542 14.63 -33.77 -9.53
C SER A 542 15.12 -34.31 -10.88
N ASN A 543 14.52 -33.87 -11.98
CA ASN A 543 14.92 -34.24 -13.34
C ASN A 543 15.95 -33.28 -13.94
N SER A 544 16.42 -32.27 -13.20
CA SER A 544 17.41 -31.34 -13.69
C SER A 544 18.75 -32.03 -13.98
N THR A 545 19.34 -31.70 -15.13
CA THR A 545 20.57 -32.32 -15.66
C THR A 545 21.85 -31.58 -15.29
N ASN A 546 21.75 -30.40 -14.65
CA ASN A 546 22.91 -29.64 -14.16
C ASN A 546 23.23 -29.94 -12.68
N PHE A 547 22.70 -31.03 -12.12
CA PHE A 547 22.84 -31.45 -10.72
C PHE A 547 22.21 -30.52 -9.67
N ASN A 548 21.61 -29.40 -10.07
CA ASN A 548 20.80 -28.60 -9.16
C ASN A 548 19.37 -29.18 -9.13
N THR A 549 18.95 -29.73 -8.00
CA THR A 549 17.63 -30.39 -7.86
C THR A 549 16.74 -29.79 -6.78
N LEU A 550 17.18 -28.68 -6.17
CA LEU A 550 16.49 -28.06 -5.05
C LEU A 550 16.32 -26.56 -5.30
N LEU A 551 15.07 -26.09 -5.31
CA LEU A 551 14.75 -24.67 -5.28
C LEU A 551 14.56 -24.25 -3.81
N ASN A 552 15.48 -23.43 -3.31
CA ASN A 552 15.38 -22.88 -1.97
C ASN A 552 15.14 -21.36 -2.04
N ILE A 553 13.91 -20.93 -1.77
CA ILE A 553 13.56 -19.50 -1.78
C ILE A 553 14.11 -18.83 -0.51
N PRO A 554 14.87 -17.73 -0.64
CA PRO A 554 15.44 -17.02 0.52
C PRO A 554 14.37 -16.52 1.50
N GLN A 555 14.74 -16.39 2.78
CA GLN A 555 13.83 -15.90 3.82
C GLN A 555 13.43 -14.43 3.62
N ASP A 556 14.31 -13.64 3.01
CA ASP A 556 14.14 -12.22 2.71
C ASP A 556 13.49 -11.95 1.34
N ALA A 557 13.12 -13.00 0.58
CA ALA A 557 12.54 -12.84 -0.75
C ALA A 557 11.02 -12.59 -0.68
N SER A 558 10.54 -11.42 -1.07
CA SER A 558 9.10 -11.18 -1.30
C SER A 558 8.60 -11.63 -2.68
N LEU A 559 9.49 -11.62 -3.67
CA LEU A 559 9.16 -11.79 -5.08
C LEU A 559 10.16 -12.74 -5.75
N VAL A 560 9.69 -13.43 -6.79
CA VAL A 560 10.55 -14.22 -7.69
C VAL A 560 10.29 -13.83 -9.14
N SER A 561 11.33 -13.77 -9.95
CA SER A 561 11.19 -13.72 -11.41
C SER A 561 11.65 -15.05 -11.98
N VAL A 562 10.85 -15.63 -12.87
CA VAL A 562 11.12 -16.92 -13.51
C VAL A 562 11.30 -16.68 -15.00
N GLU A 563 12.49 -16.99 -15.51
CA GLU A 563 12.81 -16.93 -16.92
C GLU A 563 13.00 -18.34 -17.46
N VAL A 564 12.34 -18.68 -18.58
CA VAL A 564 12.49 -19.98 -19.24
C VAL A 564 13.12 -19.75 -20.61
N LYS A 565 14.22 -20.46 -20.88
CA LYS A 565 14.99 -20.38 -22.14
C LYS A 565 15.04 -21.74 -22.83
N ALA A 566 14.99 -21.72 -24.15
CA ALA A 566 15.29 -22.87 -24.98
C ALA A 566 16.82 -23.02 -25.11
N GLN A 567 17.30 -24.25 -25.00
CA GLN A 567 18.71 -24.60 -25.12
C GLN A 567 18.86 -25.82 -26.05
N TYR A 568 19.77 -25.71 -27.03
CA TYR A 568 20.21 -26.82 -27.91
C TYR A 568 19.07 -27.61 -28.53
N PHE A 569 18.42 -27.07 -29.56
CA PHE A 569 17.28 -27.74 -30.18
C PHE A 569 17.38 -27.97 -31.68
N THR A 570 16.80 -29.09 -32.09
CA THR A 570 16.74 -29.56 -33.49
C THR A 570 15.38 -29.29 -34.14
N GLY A 571 14.38 -28.87 -33.35
CA GLY A 571 13.02 -28.55 -33.76
C GLY A 571 12.30 -27.68 -32.72
N PRO A 572 10.98 -27.46 -32.82
CA PRO A 572 10.26 -26.62 -31.88
C PRO A 572 10.31 -27.17 -30.45
N ILE A 573 10.80 -26.38 -29.50
CA ILE A 573 10.65 -26.65 -28.05
C ILE A 573 9.36 -26.01 -27.58
N LYS A 574 8.55 -26.74 -26.81
CA LYS A 574 7.31 -26.24 -26.20
C LYS A 574 7.27 -26.48 -24.70
N VAL A 575 6.60 -25.56 -23.99
CA VAL A 575 6.43 -25.57 -22.53
C VAL A 575 4.99 -25.26 -22.13
N SER A 576 4.48 -25.92 -21.09
CA SER A 576 3.11 -25.78 -20.58
C SER A 576 3.01 -26.26 -19.12
N GLY A 577 1.83 -26.12 -18.49
CA GLY A 577 1.47 -26.70 -17.19
C GLY A 577 2.47 -26.46 -16.08
N MET A 578 2.88 -25.21 -15.90
CA MET A 578 3.88 -24.85 -14.89
C MET A 578 3.24 -24.72 -13.53
N ALA A 579 3.95 -25.17 -12.51
CA ALA A 579 3.52 -24.98 -11.14
C ALA A 579 4.69 -24.68 -10.20
N LEU A 580 4.47 -23.78 -9.25
CA LEU A 580 5.40 -23.42 -8.18
C LEU A 580 4.65 -23.40 -6.85
N TYR A 581 5.13 -24.15 -5.85
CA TYR A 581 4.48 -24.25 -4.53
C TYR A 581 5.45 -24.80 -3.48
N LYS A 582 5.06 -24.72 -2.20
CA LYS A 582 5.86 -25.27 -1.10
C LYS A 582 6.02 -26.78 -1.26
N LYS A 583 7.23 -27.28 -1.06
CA LYS A 583 7.48 -28.71 -0.99
C LYS A 583 6.74 -29.31 0.21
N LYS A 584 5.89 -30.31 -0.04
CA LYS A 584 5.13 -30.97 1.03
C LYS A 584 6.08 -31.68 2.00
N PRO A 585 5.84 -31.61 3.32
CA PRO A 585 6.55 -32.43 4.28
C PRO A 585 6.41 -33.90 3.88
N ILE A 586 7.51 -34.64 3.84
CA ILE A 586 7.44 -36.10 3.73
C ILE A 586 6.89 -36.56 5.06
N ILE A 587 5.59 -36.86 5.11
CA ILE A 587 5.02 -37.59 6.25
C ILE A 587 5.57 -38.99 6.13
N SER A 588 6.69 -39.27 6.80
CA SER A 588 7.09 -40.65 7.04
C SER A 588 5.92 -41.26 7.79
N ALA A 589 5.17 -42.17 7.14
CA ALA A 589 4.21 -42.99 7.84
C ALA A 589 4.95 -43.58 9.04
N ALA A 590 4.55 -43.19 10.26
CA ALA A 590 5.04 -43.84 11.46
C ALA A 590 4.65 -45.32 11.32
N LEU A 591 5.66 -46.14 11.02
CA LEU A 591 5.52 -47.59 10.91
C LEU A 591 5.32 -48.21 12.29
#